data_AF-A0A952NGX2-F1
#
_entry.id   AF-A0A952NGX2-F1
#
_cell.length_a   1.000
_cell.length_b   1.000
_cell.length_c   1.000
_cell.angle_alpha   90.00
_cell.angle_beta   90.00
_cell.angle_gamma   90.00
#
_symmetry.space_group_name_H-M   'P 1'
#
loop_
_entity.id
_entity.type
_entity.pdbx_description
1 polymer ?
#
loop_
_entity_poly.entity_id
_entity_poly.type
_entity_poly.pdbx_seq_one_letter_code
_entity_poly.pdbx_strand_id
1 'polypeptide(L)'
;MKKTIALLIGMISSVLFLSTGTAMAADGSSGCGPGWYLLKENSLVSSSLRATTNGVLMPVVTVGMTVGTSNCTQHKIVMTEKESLHFATMNYYELMGEAARGEGVYLSAFSDTIGCPKAARAEFGRKIQGQYRQVFSDGQRRPEQMLESVYKVILQDSSLVRACSLG
;
A
#
# COMPACT_ATOMS: atom_id res chain seq x y z
N MET A 1 30.33 23.99 34.33
CA MET A 1 30.58 22.60 33.88
C MET A 1 29.43 21.63 34.15
N LYS A 2 28.68 21.71 35.27
CA LYS A 2 27.52 20.81 35.52
C LYS A 2 26.29 21.07 34.62
N LYS A 3 26.06 22.31 34.19
CA LYS A 3 24.91 22.70 33.35
C LYS A 3 25.04 22.28 31.88
N THR A 4 26.25 22.16 31.35
CA THR A 4 26.52 21.72 29.98
C THR A 4 26.37 20.20 29.82
N ILE A 5 26.68 19.43 30.88
CA ILE A 5 26.48 17.97 30.90
C ILE A 5 24.98 17.63 30.95
N ALA A 6 24.17 18.39 31.72
CA ALA A 6 22.73 18.19 31.78
C ALA A 6 22.03 18.50 30.45
N LEU A 7 22.54 19.45 29.67
CA LEU A 7 22.01 19.81 28.35
C LEU A 7 22.34 18.75 27.28
N LEU A 8 23.51 18.11 27.37
CA LEU A 8 23.87 17.00 26.48
C LEU A 8 23.08 15.72 26.77
N ILE A 9 22.75 15.46 28.05
CA ILE A 9 21.91 14.32 28.45
C ILE A 9 20.42 14.57 28.07
N GLY A 10 19.96 15.82 28.13
CA GLY A 10 18.60 16.19 27.71
C GLY A 10 18.38 16.11 26.20
N MET A 11 19.42 16.28 25.38
CA MET A 11 19.29 16.25 23.91
C MET A 11 19.31 14.83 23.33
N ILE A 12 19.81 13.84 24.06
CA ILE A 12 19.81 12.42 23.66
C ILE A 12 18.45 11.74 23.92
N SER A 13 17.60 12.33 24.77
CA SER A 13 16.31 11.72 25.17
C SER A 13 15.12 12.00 24.22
N SER A 14 15.29 12.83 23.18
CA SER A 14 14.18 13.23 22.30
C SER A 14 14.17 12.60 20.90
N VAL A 15 15.01 11.58 20.64
CA VAL A 15 15.01 10.86 19.34
C VAL A 15 14.88 9.36 19.54
N LEU A 16 13.79 8.94 20.18
CA LEU A 16 13.32 7.56 20.13
C LEU A 16 11.81 7.57 19.89
N PHE A 17 11.39 8.14 18.75
CA PHE A 17 10.18 7.65 18.10
C PHE A 17 10.51 6.28 17.52
N LEU A 18 10.31 5.24 18.33
CA LEU A 18 10.38 3.86 17.90
C LEU A 18 9.15 3.61 17.01
N SER A 19 9.29 3.85 15.71
CA SER A 19 8.29 3.44 14.73
C SER A 19 8.29 1.92 14.68
N THR A 20 7.31 1.30 15.32
CA THR A 20 7.00 -0.12 15.17
C THR A 20 6.43 -0.37 13.78
N GLY A 21 7.30 -0.35 12.77
CA GLY A 21 6.98 -0.86 11.43
C GLY A 21 7.17 -2.36 11.42
N THR A 22 6.10 -3.13 11.47
CA THR A 22 6.12 -4.58 11.32
C THR A 22 6.41 -4.93 9.86
N ALA A 23 7.68 -4.93 9.49
CA ALA A 23 8.16 -5.53 8.26
C ALA A 23 8.55 -6.99 8.56
N MET A 24 7.78 -7.97 8.08
CA MET A 24 8.08 -9.38 8.31
C MET A 24 9.26 -9.82 7.42
N ALA A 25 10.42 -10.06 8.02
CA ALA A 25 11.54 -10.80 7.42
C ALA A 25 11.79 -12.11 8.18
N ALA A 26 12.61 -13.00 7.60
CA ALA A 26 12.80 -14.38 8.03
C ALA A 26 13.23 -14.57 9.51
N ASP A 27 13.84 -13.57 10.16
CA ASP A 27 14.21 -13.61 11.58
C ASP A 27 13.21 -12.88 12.50
N GLY A 28 12.21 -12.19 11.94
CA GLY A 28 11.22 -11.35 12.64
C GLY A 28 11.77 -10.14 13.41
N SER A 29 13.06 -10.17 13.77
CA SER A 29 13.69 -9.28 14.76
C SER A 29 14.29 -8.01 14.15
N SER A 30 14.71 -8.06 12.88
CA SER A 30 15.41 -6.94 12.22
C SER A 30 14.69 -6.36 11.00
N GLY A 31 13.51 -6.91 10.68
CA GLY A 31 12.68 -6.49 9.56
C GLY A 31 13.30 -6.76 8.18
N CYS A 32 12.61 -6.36 7.13
CA CYS A 32 13.10 -6.46 5.76
C CYS A 32 13.76 -5.15 5.31
N GLY A 33 14.72 -5.19 4.40
CA GLY A 33 15.42 -4.00 3.94
C GLY A 33 16.89 -4.22 3.57
N PRO A 34 17.56 -3.16 3.09
CA PRO A 34 18.92 -3.25 2.53
C PRO A 34 19.98 -3.71 3.55
N GLY A 35 19.70 -3.66 4.85
CA GLY A 35 20.56 -4.23 5.88
C GLY A 35 20.88 -5.71 5.66
N TRP A 36 19.97 -6.47 5.03
CA TRP A 36 20.20 -7.89 4.68
C TRP A 36 21.29 -8.12 3.63
N TYR A 37 21.66 -7.11 2.84
CA TYR A 37 22.79 -7.21 1.92
C TYR A 37 24.14 -7.01 2.61
N LEU A 38 24.19 -6.16 3.62
CA LEU A 38 25.41 -5.83 4.37
C LEU A 38 25.74 -6.90 5.40
N LEU A 39 24.71 -7.39 6.09
CA LEU A 39 24.82 -8.34 7.17
C LEU A 39 23.89 -9.50 6.84
N LYS A 40 24.44 -10.71 6.71
CA LYS A 40 23.66 -11.93 6.42
C LYS A 40 23.52 -12.87 7.62
N GLU A 41 24.36 -12.70 8.64
CA GLU A 41 24.38 -13.54 9.85
C GLU A 41 23.21 -13.31 10.80
N ASN A 42 22.62 -14.37 11.34
CA ASN A 42 21.56 -14.25 12.34
C ASN A 42 22.16 -14.14 13.76
N SER A 43 22.71 -12.96 14.07
CA SER A 43 23.25 -12.61 15.39
C SER A 43 22.64 -11.32 15.91
N LEU A 44 22.63 -11.12 17.24
CA LEU A 44 22.10 -9.89 17.85
C LEU A 44 22.77 -8.62 17.30
N VAL A 45 24.08 -8.66 17.08
CA VAL A 45 24.84 -7.53 16.52
C VAL A 45 24.43 -7.25 15.08
N SER A 46 24.26 -8.31 14.29
CA SER A 46 23.80 -8.18 12.91
C SER A 46 22.36 -7.65 12.85
N SER A 47 21.46 -8.14 13.70
CA SER A 47 20.07 -7.69 13.77
C SER A 47 19.97 -6.23 14.23
N SER A 48 20.77 -5.78 15.21
CA SER A 48 20.77 -4.37 15.63
C SER A 48 21.27 -3.43 14.54
N LEU A 49 22.33 -3.82 13.83
CA LEU A 49 22.87 -3.02 12.73
C LEU A 49 21.93 -3.00 11.52
N ARG A 50 21.26 -4.12 11.20
CA ARG A 50 20.20 -4.15 10.18
C ARG A 50 19.07 -3.22 10.54
N ALA A 51 18.59 -3.24 11.79
CA ALA A 51 17.53 -2.36 12.24
C ALA A 51 17.93 -0.88 12.05
N THR A 52 19.16 -0.50 12.41
CA THR A 52 19.68 0.85 12.17
C THR A 52 19.78 1.18 10.67
N THR A 53 20.34 0.28 9.85
CA THR A 53 20.46 0.50 8.40
C THR A 53 19.09 0.62 7.73
N ASN A 54 18.14 -0.24 8.09
CA ASN A 54 16.77 -0.21 7.55
C ASN A 54 16.02 1.04 8.02
N GLY A 55 16.23 1.48 9.27
CA GLY A 55 15.66 2.72 9.78
C GLY A 55 16.19 3.97 9.07
N VAL A 56 17.50 4.04 8.82
CA VAL A 56 18.11 5.15 8.06
C VAL A 56 17.67 5.13 6.59
N LEU A 57 17.51 3.94 6.00
CA LEU A 57 17.12 3.73 4.60
C LEU A 57 15.63 3.46 4.44
N MET A 58 14.78 4.00 5.32
CA MET A 58 13.33 3.78 5.30
C MET A 58 12.69 3.97 3.91
N PRO A 59 13.00 5.01 3.11
CA PRO A 59 12.40 5.16 1.78
C PRO A 59 12.71 3.98 0.83
N VAL A 60 13.91 3.40 0.97
CA VAL A 60 14.35 2.25 0.17
C VAL A 60 13.68 0.98 0.64
N VAL A 61 13.41 0.85 1.94
CA VAL A 61 12.62 -0.28 2.50
C VAL A 61 11.22 -0.29 1.90
N THR A 62 10.56 0.87 1.80
CA THR A 62 9.23 0.98 1.18
C THR A 62 9.24 0.52 -0.28
N VAL A 63 10.25 0.93 -1.07
CA VAL A 63 10.41 0.44 -2.45
C VAL A 63 10.72 -1.06 -2.47
N GLY A 64 11.48 -1.56 -1.50
CA GLY A 64 11.71 -2.98 -1.31
C GLY A 64 10.41 -3.76 -1.10
N MET A 65 9.48 -3.20 -0.33
CA MET A 65 8.15 -3.78 -0.10
C MET A 65 7.23 -3.71 -1.32
N THR A 66 7.38 -2.71 -2.20
CA THR A 66 6.56 -2.63 -3.42
C THR A 66 7.06 -3.54 -4.52
N VAL A 67 8.37 -3.68 -4.66
CA VAL A 67 8.99 -4.49 -5.73
C VAL A 67 9.33 -5.91 -5.28
N GLY A 68 9.32 -6.18 -3.97
CA GLY A 68 9.72 -7.48 -3.40
C GLY A 68 11.23 -7.70 -3.41
N THR A 69 12.02 -6.69 -3.06
CA THR A 69 13.49 -6.75 -3.01
C THR A 69 14.03 -6.59 -1.59
N SER A 70 15.33 -6.72 -1.37
CA SER A 70 15.95 -6.51 -0.05
C SER A 70 15.39 -7.41 1.06
N ASN A 71 15.07 -8.66 0.70
CA ASN A 71 14.41 -9.63 1.59
C ASN A 71 13.02 -9.19 2.08
N CYS A 72 12.39 -8.20 1.43
CA CYS A 72 11.00 -7.83 1.65
C CYS A 72 10.10 -8.67 0.77
N THR A 73 9.02 -9.19 1.35
CA THR A 73 7.92 -9.74 0.56
C THR A 73 7.13 -8.60 -0.06
N GLN A 74 6.67 -8.77 -1.30
CA GLN A 74 5.82 -7.79 -1.96
C GLN A 74 4.50 -7.65 -1.19
N HIS A 75 4.11 -6.41 -0.87
CA HIS A 75 2.88 -6.14 -0.14
C HIS A 75 1.66 -6.67 -0.91
N LYS A 76 0.71 -7.30 -0.20
CA LYS A 76 -0.51 -7.88 -0.81
C LYS A 76 -1.31 -6.85 -1.62
N ILE A 77 -1.40 -5.62 -1.13
CA ILE A 77 -1.91 -4.43 -1.85
C ILE A 77 -1.38 -4.36 -3.28
N VAL A 78 -0.06 -4.51 -3.49
CA VAL A 78 0.56 -4.38 -4.82
C VAL A 78 0.24 -5.58 -5.73
N MET A 79 0.03 -6.76 -5.15
CA MET A 79 -0.38 -7.94 -5.93
C MET A 79 -1.85 -7.87 -6.37
N THR A 80 -2.74 -7.45 -5.48
CA THR A 80 -4.16 -7.19 -5.78
C THR A 80 -4.32 -6.02 -6.75
N GLU A 81 -3.48 -5.00 -6.63
CA GLU A 81 -3.39 -3.90 -7.58
C GLU A 81 -2.97 -4.38 -8.98
N LYS A 82 -2.04 -5.34 -9.08
CA LYS A 82 -1.67 -5.93 -10.38
C LYS A 82 -2.81 -6.69 -11.04
N GLU A 83 -3.58 -7.48 -10.28
CA GLU A 83 -4.76 -8.19 -10.79
C GLU A 83 -5.85 -7.22 -11.24
N SER A 84 -6.18 -6.24 -10.38
CA SER A 84 -7.16 -5.20 -10.68
C SER A 84 -6.75 -4.35 -11.88
N LEU A 85 -5.46 -4.00 -11.99
CA LEU A 85 -4.93 -3.25 -13.12
C LEU A 85 -5.02 -4.07 -14.41
N HIS A 86 -4.67 -5.37 -14.35
CA HIS A 86 -4.79 -6.24 -15.51
C HIS A 86 -6.26 -6.35 -15.97
N PHE A 87 -7.19 -6.56 -15.03
CA PHE A 87 -8.62 -6.60 -15.33
C PHE A 87 -9.13 -5.27 -15.93
N ALA A 88 -8.76 -4.13 -15.32
CA ALA A 88 -9.08 -2.80 -15.81
C ALA A 88 -8.51 -2.53 -17.21
N THR A 89 -7.32 -3.06 -17.47
CA THR A 89 -6.64 -2.95 -18.76
C THR A 89 -7.33 -3.78 -19.83
N MET A 90 -7.83 -4.97 -19.51
CA MET A 90 -8.50 -5.84 -20.48
C MET A 90 -9.93 -5.38 -20.78
N ASN A 91 -10.65 -4.85 -19.78
CA ASN A 91 -12.08 -4.58 -19.85
C ASN A 91 -12.43 -3.09 -19.73
N TYR A 92 -11.52 -2.19 -20.14
CA TYR A 92 -11.65 -0.75 -19.89
C TYR A 92 -12.95 -0.14 -20.43
N TYR A 93 -13.37 -0.50 -21.65
CA TYR A 93 -14.54 0.11 -22.28
C TYR A 93 -15.85 -0.41 -21.69
N GLU A 94 -15.87 -1.69 -21.34
CA GLU A 94 -16.96 -2.35 -20.64
C GLU A 94 -17.12 -1.74 -19.24
N LEU A 95 -16.01 -1.56 -18.52
CA LEU A 95 -15.98 -0.86 -17.24
C LEU A 95 -16.44 0.58 -17.37
N MET A 96 -16.04 1.29 -18.42
CA MET A 96 -16.50 2.66 -18.68
C MET A 96 -18.03 2.70 -18.85
N GLY A 97 -18.61 1.81 -19.66
CA GLY A 97 -20.06 1.76 -19.87
C GLY A 97 -20.85 1.30 -18.64
N GLU A 98 -20.32 0.39 -17.85
CA GLU A 98 -20.97 -0.11 -16.63
C GLU A 98 -20.80 0.84 -15.43
N ALA A 99 -19.64 1.49 -15.31
CA ALA A 99 -19.41 2.54 -14.31
C ALA A 99 -20.35 3.73 -14.50
N ALA A 100 -20.68 4.11 -15.74
CA ALA A 100 -21.66 5.15 -16.02
C ALA A 100 -23.08 4.78 -15.55
N ARG A 101 -23.41 3.48 -15.57
CA ARG A 101 -24.68 2.94 -15.07
C ARG A 101 -24.67 2.66 -13.56
N GLY A 102 -23.49 2.49 -12.98
CA GLY A 102 -23.29 2.10 -11.59
C GLY A 102 -23.52 0.61 -11.32
N GLU A 103 -23.70 -0.19 -12.36
CA GLU A 103 -23.97 -1.62 -12.26
C GLU A 103 -23.55 -2.36 -13.53
N GLY A 104 -23.29 -3.66 -13.38
CA GLY A 104 -22.97 -4.56 -14.49
C GLY A 104 -22.00 -5.67 -14.10
N VAL A 105 -21.73 -6.56 -15.06
CA VAL A 105 -20.97 -7.79 -14.83
C VAL A 105 -19.48 -7.52 -14.69
N TYR A 106 -18.93 -6.63 -15.52
CA TYR A 106 -17.54 -6.21 -15.48
C TYR A 106 -17.26 -5.34 -14.26
N LEU A 107 -18.16 -4.41 -13.90
CA LEU A 107 -18.01 -3.58 -12.70
C LEU A 107 -18.09 -4.43 -11.43
N SER A 108 -18.98 -5.43 -11.40
CA SER A 108 -19.06 -6.40 -10.31
C SER A 108 -17.79 -7.26 -10.20
N ALA A 109 -17.32 -7.79 -11.33
CA ALA A 109 -16.09 -8.60 -11.37
C ALA A 109 -14.85 -7.77 -10.98
N PHE A 110 -14.78 -6.50 -11.40
CA PHE A 110 -13.71 -5.59 -11.00
C PHE A 110 -13.74 -5.27 -9.50
N SER A 111 -14.93 -5.14 -8.90
CA SER A 111 -15.02 -5.00 -7.45
C SER A 111 -14.49 -6.24 -6.71
N ASP A 112 -14.60 -7.43 -7.33
CA ASP A 112 -14.06 -8.66 -6.77
C ASP A 112 -12.52 -8.68 -6.84
N THR A 113 -11.92 -8.19 -7.94
CA THR A 113 -10.45 -8.08 -8.04
C THR A 113 -9.88 -7.07 -7.04
N ILE A 114 -10.68 -6.07 -6.63
CA ILE A 114 -10.33 -5.09 -5.59
C ILE A 114 -10.52 -5.67 -4.17
N GLY A 115 -11.19 -6.83 -4.02
CA GLY A 115 -11.47 -7.44 -2.72
C GLY A 115 -12.74 -6.93 -2.04
N CYS A 116 -13.68 -6.34 -2.79
CA CYS A 116 -15.00 -5.97 -2.27
C CYS A 116 -15.94 -7.20 -2.21
N PRO A 117 -16.59 -7.47 -1.07
CA PRO A 117 -17.56 -8.57 -0.96
C PRO A 117 -18.84 -8.26 -1.74
N LYS A 118 -19.63 -9.31 -2.02
CA LYS A 118 -20.93 -9.18 -2.73
C LYS A 118 -21.85 -8.12 -2.13
N ALA A 119 -21.87 -8.00 -0.80
CA ALA A 119 -22.68 -7.02 -0.07
C ALA A 119 -22.27 -5.56 -0.35
N ALA A 120 -21.02 -5.30 -0.72
CA ALA A 120 -20.50 -3.96 -0.99
C ALA A 120 -20.65 -3.52 -2.45
N ARG A 121 -20.97 -4.44 -3.37
CA ARG A 121 -20.99 -4.17 -4.82
C ARG A 121 -21.96 -3.07 -5.22
N ALA A 122 -23.15 -3.05 -4.62
CA ALA A 122 -24.16 -2.04 -4.91
C ALA A 122 -23.69 -0.64 -4.50
N GLU A 123 -23.08 -0.50 -3.32
CA GLU A 123 -22.54 0.79 -2.85
C GLU A 123 -21.31 1.19 -3.66
N PHE A 124 -20.42 0.24 -3.97
CA PHE A 124 -19.26 0.44 -4.83
C PHE A 124 -19.68 0.99 -6.19
N GLY A 125 -20.62 0.33 -6.88
CA GLY A 125 -21.11 0.76 -8.18
C GLY A 125 -21.74 2.16 -8.15
N ARG A 126 -22.58 2.44 -7.14
CA ARG A 126 -23.14 3.78 -6.91
C ARG A 126 -22.06 4.85 -6.73
N LYS A 127 -21.01 4.57 -5.96
CA LYS A 127 -19.94 5.53 -5.67
C LYS A 127 -19.11 5.82 -6.91
N ILE A 128 -18.77 4.77 -7.67
CA ILE A 128 -18.07 4.90 -8.95
C ILE A 128 -18.90 5.70 -9.96
N GLN A 129 -20.22 5.45 -10.04
CA GLN A 129 -21.12 6.24 -10.88
C GLN A 129 -21.16 7.71 -10.47
N GLY A 130 -21.30 7.99 -9.17
CA GLY A 130 -21.32 9.36 -8.65
C GLY A 130 -20.02 10.13 -8.92
N GLN A 131 -18.89 9.41 -8.97
CA GLN A 131 -17.55 9.96 -9.25
C GLN A 131 -17.07 9.64 -10.67
N TYR A 132 -17.98 9.34 -11.60
CA TYR A 132 -17.62 8.82 -12.93
C TYR A 132 -16.62 9.72 -13.67
N ARG A 133 -16.80 11.04 -13.62
CA ARG A 133 -15.87 11.98 -14.28
C ARG A 133 -14.48 11.99 -13.67
N GLN A 134 -14.37 11.73 -12.36
CA GLN A 134 -13.09 11.62 -11.68
C GLN A 134 -12.40 10.31 -12.07
N VAL A 135 -13.16 9.22 -12.10
CA VAL A 135 -12.66 7.88 -12.44
C VAL A 135 -12.25 7.76 -13.91
N PHE A 136 -13.01 8.37 -14.83
CA PHE A 136 -12.77 8.34 -16.28
C PHE A 136 -12.52 9.76 -16.81
N SER A 137 -11.30 10.28 -16.58
CA SER A 137 -10.89 11.62 -17.01
C SER A 137 -10.51 11.69 -18.49
N ASP A 138 -11.00 12.71 -19.20
CA ASP A 138 -10.61 13.14 -20.56
C ASP A 138 -10.81 12.17 -21.72
N GLY A 139 -11.61 11.10 -21.55
CA GLY A 139 -11.91 10.14 -22.62
C GLY A 139 -10.72 9.34 -23.15
N GLN A 140 -9.54 9.50 -22.54
CA GLN A 140 -8.34 8.73 -22.85
C GLN A 140 -8.35 7.40 -22.08
N ARG A 141 -7.93 6.32 -22.73
CA ARG A 141 -7.78 5.01 -22.09
C ARG A 141 -6.55 5.02 -21.19
N ARG A 142 -6.74 5.21 -19.89
CA ARG A 142 -5.67 5.22 -18.87
C ARG A 142 -6.04 4.34 -17.67
N PRO A 143 -5.94 3.00 -17.80
CA PRO A 143 -6.37 2.07 -16.75
C PRO A 143 -5.68 2.28 -15.41
N GLU A 144 -4.41 2.69 -15.41
CA GLU A 144 -3.62 2.98 -14.21
C GLU A 144 -4.21 4.15 -13.42
N GLN A 145 -4.51 5.25 -14.11
CA GLN A 145 -5.10 6.45 -13.50
C GLN A 145 -6.55 6.21 -13.08
N MET A 146 -7.28 5.40 -13.84
CA MET A 146 -8.63 4.98 -13.48
C MET A 146 -8.63 4.15 -12.20
N LEU A 147 -7.74 3.16 -12.07
CA LEU A 147 -7.60 2.35 -10.87
C LEU A 147 -7.19 3.19 -9.65
N GLU A 148 -6.22 4.10 -9.81
CA GLU A 148 -5.82 5.04 -8.75
C GLU A 148 -7.01 5.89 -8.28
N SER A 149 -7.82 6.36 -9.22
CA SER A 149 -9.03 7.13 -8.92
C SER A 149 -10.08 6.30 -8.21
N VAL A 150 -10.27 5.04 -8.59
CA VAL A 150 -11.15 4.10 -7.89
C VAL A 150 -10.70 3.88 -6.44
N TYR A 151 -9.40 3.69 -6.19
CA TYR A 151 -8.90 3.57 -4.82
C TYR A 151 -9.14 4.83 -4.00
N LYS A 152 -8.96 6.02 -4.60
CA LYS A 152 -9.30 7.29 -3.92
C LYS A 152 -10.79 7.35 -3.55
N VAL A 153 -11.68 6.91 -4.45
CA VAL A 153 -13.13 6.86 -4.17
C VAL A 153 -13.45 5.90 -3.02
N ILE A 154 -12.83 4.71 -3.00
CA ILE A 154 -13.02 3.77 -1.89
C ILE A 154 -12.52 4.37 -0.58
N LEU A 155 -11.31 4.93 -0.56
CA LEU A 155 -10.69 5.51 0.64
C LEU A 155 -11.45 6.71 1.21
N GLN A 156 -12.22 7.42 0.39
CA GLN A 156 -13.09 8.51 0.83
C GLN A 156 -14.40 8.02 1.44
N ASP A 157 -14.80 6.76 1.23
CA ASP A 157 -16.04 6.20 1.75
C ASP A 157 -15.82 5.23 2.90
N SER A 158 -16.25 5.63 4.10
CA SER A 158 -16.07 4.83 5.32
C SER A 158 -16.78 3.46 5.31
N SER A 159 -17.79 3.25 4.46
CA SER A 159 -18.46 1.95 4.30
C SER A 159 -17.65 1.03 3.40
N LEU A 160 -17.11 1.55 2.30
CA LEU A 160 -16.28 0.79 1.36
C LEU A 160 -14.91 0.45 1.95
N VAL A 161 -14.29 1.35 2.72
CA VAL A 161 -13.02 1.04 3.43
C VAL A 161 -13.17 -0.15 4.38
N ARG A 162 -14.32 -0.28 5.04
CA ARG A 162 -14.57 -1.40 5.98
C ARG A 162 -14.92 -2.69 5.26
N ALA A 163 -15.56 -2.59 4.10
CA ALA A 163 -16.07 -3.74 3.39
C ALA A 163 -15.05 -4.32 2.42
N CYS A 164 -14.34 -3.48 1.66
CA CYS A 164 -13.36 -3.90 0.67
C CYS A 164 -12.00 -4.10 1.31
N SER A 165 -11.44 -5.29 1.17
CA SER A 165 -10.06 -5.57 1.53
C SER A 165 -9.18 -5.10 0.37
N LEU A 166 -8.79 -3.82 0.37
CA LEU A 166 -7.91 -3.15 -0.64
C LEU A 166 -6.52 -3.81 -0.86
N GLY A 167 -6.36 -5.07 -0.48
CA GLY A 167 -5.12 -5.83 -0.34
C GLY A 167 -4.39 -5.58 0.97
#